data_AF-A0A395J048-F1
#
_entry.id   AF-A0A395J048-F1
#
_cell.length_a   1.000
_cell.length_b   1.000
_cell.length_c   1.000
_cell.angle_alpha   90.00
_cell.angle_beta   90.00
_cell.angle_gamma   90.00
#
_symmetry.space_group_name_H-M   'P 1'
#
loop_
_entity.id
_entity.type
_entity.pdbx_description
1 polymer ?
#
loop_
_entity_poly.entity_id
_entity_poly.type
_entity_poly.pdbx_seq_one_letter_code
_entity_poly.pdbx_strand_id
1 'polypeptide(L)'
;MSWQLLLGYLPTSSERRVTTLERKRKEYLDGVRQAFEKGGTSSAPTGKARGLDEAIWHQISIDVPRTNPHLELYSYEATQRSLERILYVWAIRHPASGYVQGINDLVTPFWQVFLATYIADSDVESGMDPGQLPKPVLDAVEADSFWCLTKLLDGIQDNYIFAQPGIQRQVRRSEI
;
A
#
# COMPACT_ATOMS: atom_id res chain seq x y z
N MET A 1 -1.99 15.33 7.55
CA MET A 1 -2.56 15.98 6.34
C MET A 1 -1.51 16.60 5.39
N SER A 2 -0.37 17.10 5.85
CA SER A 2 0.61 17.79 4.96
C SER A 2 1.11 16.92 3.80
N TRP A 3 1.41 15.64 4.05
CA TRP A 3 1.87 14.70 3.02
C TRP A 3 0.84 14.47 1.90
N GLN A 4 -0.45 14.38 2.26
CA GLN A 4 -1.54 14.20 1.32
C GLN A 4 -1.70 15.40 0.36
N LEU A 5 -1.39 16.61 0.83
CA LEU A 5 -1.40 17.81 0.00
C LEU A 5 -0.14 17.92 -0.87
N LEU A 6 1.03 17.62 -0.31
CA LEU A 6 2.31 17.71 -1.02
C LEU A 6 2.43 16.69 -2.17
N LEU A 7 1.87 15.49 -1.99
CA LEU A 7 1.84 14.46 -3.03
C LEU A 7 0.73 14.67 -4.07
N GLY A 8 -0.06 15.74 -3.94
CA GLY A 8 -1.20 16.01 -4.82
C GLY A 8 -2.34 14.99 -4.71
N TYR A 9 -2.38 14.21 -3.62
CA TYR A 9 -3.48 13.29 -3.33
C TYR A 9 -4.76 14.04 -2.98
N LEU A 10 -4.65 15.13 -2.21
CA LEU A 10 -5.77 16.01 -1.87
C LEU A 10 -5.68 17.37 -2.58
N PRO A 11 -6.84 17.96 -2.96
CA PRO A 11 -6.86 19.31 -3.52
C PRO A 11 -6.46 20.35 -2.46
N THR A 12 -5.79 21.41 -2.91
CA THR A 12 -5.43 22.56 -2.06
C THR A 12 -6.67 23.27 -1.51
N SER A 13 -7.77 23.28 -2.26
CA SER A 13 -9.09 23.76 -1.80
C SER A 13 -9.64 22.84 -0.70
N SER A 14 -9.80 23.39 0.51
CA SER A 14 -10.33 22.67 1.69
C SER A 14 -11.73 22.13 1.49
N GLU A 15 -12.60 22.87 0.81
CA GLU A 15 -14.01 22.52 0.56
C GLU A 15 -14.16 21.21 -0.22
N ARG A 16 -13.22 20.91 -1.13
CA ARG A 16 -13.25 19.70 -1.96
C ARG A 16 -12.55 18.50 -1.32
N ARG A 17 -11.81 18.68 -0.22
CA ARG A 17 -10.96 17.62 0.36
C ARG A 17 -11.79 16.45 0.85
N VAL A 18 -12.85 16.71 1.61
CA VAL A 18 -13.72 15.68 2.21
C VAL A 18 -14.33 14.81 1.11
N THR A 19 -15.00 15.42 0.14
CA THR A 19 -15.65 14.71 -0.97
C THR A 19 -14.64 13.94 -1.83
N THR A 20 -13.46 14.51 -2.09
CA THR A 20 -12.41 13.83 -2.86
C THR A 20 -11.87 12.61 -2.12
N LEU A 21 -11.63 12.75 -0.83
CA LEU A 21 -11.11 11.72 0.05
C LEU A 21 -12.10 10.57 0.20
N GLU A 22 -13.38 10.85 0.47
CA GLU A 22 -14.43 9.84 0.50
C GLU A 22 -14.54 9.06 -0.82
N ARG A 23 -14.54 9.79 -1.95
CA ARG A 23 -14.57 9.17 -3.28
C ARG A 23 -13.37 8.27 -3.51
N LYS A 24 -12.16 8.74 -3.15
CA LYS A 24 -10.90 8.00 -3.35
C LYS A 24 -10.81 6.76 -2.45
N ARG A 25 -11.27 6.86 -1.20
CA ARG A 25 -11.33 5.71 -0.28
C ARG A 25 -12.32 4.66 -0.78
N LYS A 26 -13.49 5.08 -1.25
CA LYS A 26 -14.45 4.17 -1.89
C LYS A 26 -13.87 3.50 -3.14
N GLU A 27 -13.21 4.26 -4.01
CA GLU A 27 -12.57 3.75 -5.24
C GLU A 27 -11.50 2.68 -4.92
N TYR A 28 -10.76 2.85 -3.82
CA TYR A 28 -9.82 1.85 -3.33
C TYR A 28 -10.52 0.57 -2.87
N LEU A 29 -11.53 0.70 -1.99
CA LEU A 29 -12.27 -0.45 -1.46
C LEU A 29 -13.00 -1.25 -2.55
N ASP A 30 -13.55 -0.57 -3.55
CA ASP A 30 -14.14 -1.20 -4.74
C ASP A 30 -13.07 -1.96 -5.52
N GLY A 31 -11.86 -1.40 -5.62
CA GLY A 31 -10.69 -2.04 -6.23
C GLY A 31 -10.25 -3.30 -5.51
N VAL A 32 -10.16 -3.25 -4.19
CA VAL A 32 -9.86 -4.42 -3.34
C VAL A 32 -10.92 -5.50 -3.57
N ARG A 33 -12.20 -5.16 -3.47
CA ARG A 33 -13.28 -6.15 -3.70
C ARG A 33 -13.15 -6.82 -5.06
N GLN A 34 -12.98 -6.06 -6.13
CA GLN A 34 -12.83 -6.63 -7.48
C GLN A 34 -11.57 -7.51 -7.62
N ALA A 35 -10.46 -7.11 -6.99
CA ALA A 35 -9.20 -7.85 -7.05
C ALA A 35 -9.30 -9.22 -6.38
N PHE A 36 -10.04 -9.31 -5.28
CA PHE A 36 -10.17 -10.54 -4.49
C PHE A 36 -11.45 -11.36 -4.82
N GLU A 37 -12.51 -10.74 -5.37
CA GLU A 37 -13.73 -11.44 -5.81
C GLU A 37 -13.58 -12.11 -7.18
N LYS A 38 -12.81 -11.53 -8.11
CA LYS A 38 -12.58 -12.14 -9.45
C LYS A 38 -11.89 -13.50 -9.38
N GLY A 39 -11.31 -13.88 -8.24
CA GLY A 39 -10.74 -15.20 -8.01
C GLY A 39 -11.70 -16.26 -7.45
N GLY A 40 -12.98 -15.93 -7.23
CA GLY A 40 -13.96 -16.77 -6.53
C GLY A 40 -14.99 -17.50 -7.39
N THR A 41 -14.91 -17.46 -8.73
CA THR A 41 -15.94 -18.05 -9.61
C THR A 41 -15.82 -19.56 -9.83
N SER A 42 -14.85 -20.25 -9.22
CA SER A 42 -14.80 -21.72 -9.21
C SER A 42 -15.17 -22.27 -7.82
N SER A 43 -16.37 -22.83 -7.74
CA SER A 43 -16.97 -23.47 -6.57
C SER A 43 -16.18 -24.70 -6.07
N ALA A 44 -15.23 -24.50 -5.16
CA ALA A 44 -14.67 -25.58 -4.33
C ALA A 44 -14.29 -25.08 -2.92
N PRO A 45 -14.65 -25.80 -1.83
CA PRO A 45 -14.60 -25.28 -0.46
C PRO A 45 -13.25 -25.56 0.24
N THR A 46 -12.13 -25.08 -0.32
CA THR A 46 -10.81 -25.24 0.32
C THR A 46 -9.93 -23.98 0.20
N GLY A 47 -10.09 -23.06 1.15
CA GLY A 47 -9.04 -22.32 1.88
C GLY A 47 -7.78 -21.73 1.22
N LYS A 48 -7.64 -21.66 -0.11
CA LYS A 48 -6.50 -20.98 -0.76
C LYS A 48 -7.00 -20.10 -1.89
N ALA A 49 -6.43 -18.89 -1.95
CA ALA A 49 -6.76 -17.81 -2.86
C ALA A 49 -6.43 -18.15 -4.33
N ARG A 50 -7.19 -19.08 -4.91
CA ARG A 50 -6.93 -19.73 -6.20
C ARG A 50 -7.36 -18.92 -7.43
N GLY A 51 -7.35 -17.59 -7.30
CA GLY A 51 -7.62 -16.68 -8.40
C GLY A 51 -6.97 -15.30 -8.23
N LEU A 52 -5.96 -15.23 -7.36
CA LEU A 52 -4.96 -14.17 -7.42
C LEU A 52 -3.92 -14.54 -8.48
N ASP A 53 -3.19 -13.55 -9.00
CA ASP A 53 -1.94 -13.85 -9.70
C ASP A 53 -1.01 -14.51 -8.67
N GLU A 54 -0.93 -15.85 -8.70
CA GLU A 54 -0.24 -16.64 -7.68
C GLU A 54 1.23 -16.24 -7.56
N ALA A 55 1.86 -15.81 -8.66
CA ALA A 55 3.26 -15.39 -8.64
C ALA A 55 3.42 -14.05 -7.91
N ILE A 56 2.59 -13.06 -8.21
CA ILE A 56 2.61 -11.75 -7.54
C ILE A 56 2.25 -11.92 -6.06
N TRP A 57 1.16 -12.64 -5.77
CA TRP A 57 0.71 -12.86 -4.39
C TRP A 57 1.74 -13.61 -3.57
N HIS A 58 2.38 -14.64 -4.13
CA HIS A 58 3.41 -15.41 -3.44
C HIS A 58 4.61 -14.53 -3.05
N GLN A 59 5.10 -13.68 -3.96
CA GLN A 59 6.19 -12.76 -3.66
C GLN A 59 5.83 -11.80 -2.52
N ILE A 60 4.66 -11.15 -2.61
CA ILE A 60 4.18 -10.24 -1.57
C ILE A 60 4.05 -10.96 -0.22
N SER A 61 3.51 -12.17 -0.20
CA SER A 61 3.34 -12.96 1.03
C SER A 61 4.67 -13.36 1.70
N ILE A 62 5.77 -13.40 0.94
CA ILE A 62 7.11 -13.66 1.45
C ILE A 62 7.77 -12.35 1.93
N ASP A 63 7.55 -11.24 1.23
CA ASP A 63 8.21 -9.97 1.51
C ASP A 63 7.58 -9.20 2.67
N VAL A 64 6.25 -9.20 2.78
CA VAL A 64 5.53 -8.44 3.81
C VAL A 64 5.99 -8.81 5.23
N PRO A 65 6.08 -10.10 5.63
CA PRO A 65 6.56 -10.45 6.97
C PRO A 65 8.03 -10.08 7.23
N ARG A 66 8.83 -9.84 6.17
CA ARG A 66 10.24 -9.44 6.25
C ARG A 66 10.43 -7.92 6.23
N THR A 67 9.36 -7.16 6.04
CA THR A 67 9.39 -5.70 5.97
C THR A 67 9.56 -5.12 7.38
N ASN A 68 10.60 -4.30 7.59
CA ASN A 68 10.89 -3.64 8.87
C ASN A 68 10.75 -4.56 10.11
N PRO A 69 11.48 -5.70 10.17
CA PRO A 69 11.26 -6.74 11.19
C PRO A 69 11.63 -6.29 12.61
N HIS A 70 12.33 -5.15 12.74
CA HIS A 70 12.73 -4.56 14.02
C HIS A 70 11.61 -3.75 14.68
N LEU A 71 10.54 -3.44 13.95
CA LEU A 71 9.42 -2.64 14.42
C LEU A 71 8.22 -3.54 14.67
N GLU A 72 7.73 -3.55 15.91
CA GLU A 72 6.63 -4.43 16.35
C GLU A 72 5.35 -4.21 15.51
N LEU A 73 5.12 -2.98 15.06
CA LEU A 73 4.01 -2.60 14.18
C LEU A 73 3.83 -3.53 12.96
N TYR A 74 4.92 -4.02 12.37
CA TYR A 74 4.89 -4.87 11.17
C TYR A 74 4.78 -6.36 11.49
N SER A 75 4.87 -6.73 12.76
CA SER A 75 4.60 -8.09 13.24
C SER A 75 3.10 -8.37 13.36
N TYR A 76 2.26 -7.34 13.52
CA TYR A 76 0.81 -7.50 13.67
C TYR A 76 0.13 -7.96 12.37
N GLU A 77 -0.77 -8.94 12.48
CA GLU A 77 -1.50 -9.48 11.34
C GLU A 77 -2.31 -8.38 10.63
N ALA A 78 -2.93 -7.45 11.37
CA ALA A 78 -3.69 -6.35 10.78
C ALA A 78 -2.83 -5.49 9.84
N THR A 79 -1.59 -5.19 10.23
CA THR A 79 -0.62 -4.47 9.39
C THR A 79 -0.26 -5.29 8.17
N GLN A 80 0.16 -6.55 8.36
CA GLN A 80 0.59 -7.42 7.26
C GLN A 80 -0.52 -7.58 6.21
N ARG A 81 -1.74 -7.86 6.65
CA ARG A 81 -2.91 -7.99 5.77
C ARG A 81 -3.21 -6.71 5.00
N SER A 82 -3.00 -5.55 5.61
CA SER A 82 -3.22 -4.25 4.96
C SER A 82 -2.15 -3.97 3.91
N LEU A 83 -0.88 -4.25 4.21
CA LEU A 83 0.23 -4.12 3.26
C LEU A 83 0.07 -5.10 2.09
N GLU A 84 -0.29 -6.36 2.35
CA GLU A 84 -0.59 -7.36 1.32
C GLU A 84 -1.64 -6.84 0.32
N ARG A 85 -2.75 -6.28 0.82
CA ARG A 85 -3.81 -5.72 -0.03
C ARG A 85 -3.34 -4.53 -0.85
N ILE A 86 -2.66 -3.56 -0.21
CA ILE A 86 -2.15 -2.35 -0.89
C ILE A 86 -1.23 -2.76 -2.04
N LEU A 87 -0.23 -3.60 -1.75
CA LEU A 87 0.79 -4.01 -2.71
C LEU A 87 0.18 -4.85 -3.83
N TYR A 88 -0.73 -5.76 -3.51
CA TYR A 88 -1.37 -6.60 -4.51
C TYR A 88 -2.26 -5.79 -5.45
N VAL A 89 -3.15 -4.93 -4.91
CA VAL A 89 -4.02 -4.06 -5.72
C VAL A 89 -3.19 -3.11 -6.58
N TRP A 90 -2.06 -2.62 -6.06
CA TRP A 90 -1.16 -1.78 -6.85
C TRP A 90 -0.52 -2.56 -8.00
N ALA A 91 0.04 -3.74 -7.73
CA ALA A 91 0.75 -4.55 -8.71
C ALA A 91 -0.15 -4.96 -9.89
N ILE A 92 -1.37 -5.43 -9.63
CA ILE A 92 -2.29 -5.84 -10.70
C ILE A 92 -2.80 -4.67 -11.55
N ARG A 93 -2.76 -3.43 -11.01
CA ARG A 93 -3.12 -2.20 -11.74
C ARG A 93 -1.97 -1.66 -12.58
N HIS A 94 -0.74 -2.13 -12.35
CA HIS A 94 0.47 -1.68 -13.05
C HIS A 94 1.21 -2.88 -13.67
N PRO A 95 0.61 -3.58 -14.66
CA PRO A 95 1.17 -4.83 -15.20
C PRO A 95 2.53 -4.67 -15.88
N ALA A 96 2.91 -3.46 -16.29
CA ALA A 96 4.25 -3.16 -16.83
C ALA A 96 5.37 -3.27 -15.79
N SER A 97 5.04 -3.06 -14.52
CA SER A 97 5.97 -3.21 -13.38
C SER A 97 5.71 -4.51 -12.62
N GLY A 98 4.44 -4.84 -12.37
CA GLY A 98 4.07 -5.89 -11.41
C GLY A 98 4.51 -5.52 -9.99
N TYR A 99 4.71 -6.52 -9.14
CA TYR A 99 5.36 -6.31 -7.85
C TYR A 99 6.88 -6.47 -8.00
N VAL A 100 7.63 -5.54 -7.41
CA VAL A 100 9.10 -5.57 -7.35
C VAL A 100 9.52 -5.40 -5.90
N GLN A 101 10.41 -6.28 -5.43
CA GLN A 101 10.98 -6.18 -4.08
C GLN A 101 11.55 -4.78 -3.83
N GLY A 102 11.22 -4.19 -2.68
CA GLY A 102 11.52 -2.80 -2.31
C GLY A 102 10.30 -1.89 -2.38
N ILE A 103 9.25 -2.22 -3.15
CA ILE A 103 7.98 -1.47 -3.11
C ILE A 103 7.29 -1.65 -1.75
N ASN A 104 7.45 -2.81 -1.11
CA ASN A 104 7.01 -3.07 0.25
C ASN A 104 7.60 -2.09 1.26
N ASP A 105 8.85 -1.66 1.09
CA ASP A 105 9.48 -0.69 1.99
C ASP A 105 8.93 0.72 1.76
N LEU A 106 8.56 1.06 0.52
CA LEU A 106 8.03 2.39 0.18
C LEU A 106 6.63 2.67 0.73
N VAL A 107 5.82 1.64 0.97
CA VAL A 107 4.49 1.82 1.59
C VAL A 107 4.58 2.09 3.10
N THR A 108 5.67 1.66 3.74
CA THR A 108 5.82 1.70 5.20
C THR A 108 5.73 3.08 5.84
N PRO A 109 6.34 4.15 5.29
CA PRO A 109 6.28 5.48 5.91
C PRO A 109 4.88 6.09 5.78
N PHE A 110 4.15 5.82 4.69
CA PHE A 110 2.77 6.28 4.54
C PHE A 110 1.86 5.61 5.55
N TRP A 111 2.00 4.29 5.72
CA TRP A 111 1.25 3.53 6.71
C TRP A 111 1.47 4.09 8.12
N GLN A 112 2.72 4.27 8.55
CA GLN A 112 3.05 4.83 9.86
C GLN A 112 2.48 6.23 10.05
N VAL A 113 2.73 7.15 9.11
CA VAL A 113 2.29 8.55 9.23
C VAL A 113 0.78 8.67 9.28
N PHE A 114 0.04 7.86 8.52
CA PHE A 114 -1.42 7.91 8.54
C PHE A 114 -1.99 7.20 9.76
N LEU A 115 -1.43 6.07 10.17
CA LEU A 115 -1.83 5.38 11.38
C LEU A 115 -1.63 6.26 12.63
N ALA A 116 -0.51 6.99 12.70
CA ALA A 116 -0.21 7.95 13.77
C ALA A 116 -1.25 9.06 13.93
N THR A 117 -2.05 9.37 12.91
CA THR A 117 -3.13 10.35 13.04
C THR A 117 -4.37 9.83 13.77
N TYR A 118 -4.49 8.52 13.93
CA TYR A 118 -5.62 7.85 14.59
C TYR A 118 -5.25 7.25 15.95
N ILE A 119 -3.97 6.97 16.16
CA ILE A 119 -3.42 6.53 17.45
C ILE A 119 -3.03 7.80 18.23
N ALA A 120 -3.82 8.16 19.23
CA ALA A 120 -3.58 9.35 20.05
C ALA A 120 -2.33 9.23 20.94
N ASP A 121 -1.80 8.02 21.11
CA ASP A 121 -0.61 7.73 21.90
C ASP A 121 0.68 7.93 21.11
N SER A 122 1.69 8.45 21.79
CA SER A 122 2.96 8.90 21.20
C SER A 122 3.88 7.77 20.71
N ASP A 123 3.43 6.51 20.75
CA ASP A 123 4.26 5.33 20.48
C ASP A 123 3.61 4.37 19.48
N VAL A 124 3.48 4.85 18.23
CA VAL A 124 2.98 4.07 17.07
C VAL A 124 3.87 2.86 16.77
N GLU A 125 5.12 2.89 17.23
CA GLU A 125 6.10 1.84 16.98
C GLU A 125 6.07 0.70 18.02
N SER A 126 5.53 0.92 19.23
CA SER A 126 5.68 -0.02 20.36
C SER A 126 4.45 -0.27 21.24
N GLY A 127 3.28 0.34 20.96
CA GLY A 127 2.18 0.35 21.95
C GLY A 127 0.80 -0.17 21.55
N MET A 128 0.48 -0.30 20.25
CA MET A 128 -0.89 -0.61 19.83
C MET A 128 -0.96 -1.49 18.59
N ASP A 129 -1.61 -2.65 18.72
CA ASP A 129 -2.03 -3.47 17.59
C ASP A 129 -3.08 -2.72 16.75
N PRO A 130 -2.79 -2.39 15.47
CA PRO A 130 -3.74 -1.73 14.59
C PRO A 130 -5.06 -2.50 14.43
N GLY A 131 -5.07 -3.81 14.68
CA GLY A 131 -6.27 -4.65 14.68
C GLY A 131 -7.32 -4.24 15.71
N GLN A 132 -6.94 -3.47 16.73
CA GLN A 132 -7.89 -2.93 17.71
C GLN A 132 -8.66 -1.70 17.19
N LEU A 133 -8.18 -1.07 16.12
CA LEU A 133 -8.86 0.07 15.52
C LEU A 133 -10.14 -0.37 14.79
N PRO A 134 -11.18 0.48 14.75
CA PRO A 134 -12.37 0.21 13.96
C PRO A 134 -12.00 -0.03 12.49
N LYS A 135 -12.59 -1.05 11.86
CA LYS A 135 -12.36 -1.37 10.45
C LYS A 135 -12.45 -0.15 9.51
N PRO A 136 -13.40 0.80 9.64
CA PRO A 136 -13.44 1.99 8.80
C PRO A 136 -12.20 2.89 8.90
N VAL A 137 -11.51 2.87 10.05
CA VAL A 137 -10.25 3.61 10.25
C VAL A 137 -9.12 2.91 9.52
N LEU A 138 -8.99 1.59 9.66
CA LEU A 138 -8.00 0.81 8.91
C LEU A 138 -8.21 0.94 7.39
N ASP A 139 -9.45 0.80 6.93
CA ASP A 139 -9.82 0.94 5.52
C ASP A 139 -9.46 2.34 4.97
N ALA A 140 -9.59 3.38 5.82
CA ALA A 140 -9.19 4.75 5.50
C ALA A 140 -7.67 4.92 5.40
N VAL A 141 -6.92 4.42 6.39
CA VAL A 141 -5.45 4.46 6.42
C VAL A 141 -4.87 3.68 5.24
N GLU A 142 -5.44 2.52 4.95
CA GLU A 142 -5.04 1.64 3.84
C GLU A 142 -5.23 2.34 2.49
N ALA A 143 -6.41 2.93 2.26
CA ALA A 143 -6.70 3.66 1.04
C ALA A 143 -5.80 4.89 0.85
N ASP A 144 -5.59 5.68 1.90
CA ASP A 144 -4.75 6.88 1.83
C ASP A 144 -3.29 6.50 1.53
N SER A 145 -2.80 5.41 2.15
CA SER A 145 -1.46 4.85 1.90
C SER A 145 -1.32 4.38 0.45
N PHE A 146 -2.31 3.66 -0.08
CA PHE A 146 -2.33 3.22 -1.47
C PHE A 146 -2.22 4.37 -2.46
N TRP A 147 -3.00 5.44 -2.27
CA TRP A 147 -3.00 6.57 -3.21
C TRP A 147 -1.72 7.40 -3.13
N CYS A 148 -1.16 7.56 -1.92
CA CYS A 148 0.12 8.24 -1.76
C CYS A 148 1.28 7.43 -2.34
N LEU A 149 1.28 6.11 -2.14
CA LEU A 149 2.22 5.18 -2.79
C LEU A 149 2.12 5.26 -4.31
N THR A 150 0.90 5.24 -4.85
CA THR A 150 0.67 5.35 -6.30
C THR A 150 1.24 6.66 -6.83
N LYS A 151 1.02 7.78 -6.13
CA LYS A 151 1.57 9.08 -6.53
C LYS A 151 3.09 9.15 -6.44
N LEU A 152 3.68 8.52 -5.43
CA LEU A 152 5.14 8.42 -5.33
C LEU A 152 5.71 7.62 -6.51
N LEU A 153 5.13 6.44 -6.77
CA LEU A 153 5.59 5.53 -7.83
C LEU A 153 5.37 6.11 -9.23
N ASP A 154 4.32 6.92 -9.45
CA ASP A 154 4.13 7.69 -10.70
C ASP A 154 5.33 8.60 -11.02
N GLY A 155 6.01 9.14 -10.00
CA GLY A 155 7.19 9.99 -10.17
C GLY A 155 8.49 9.23 -10.43
N ILE A 156 8.51 7.91 -10.18
CA ILE A 156 9.70 7.06 -10.26
C ILE A 156 9.44 5.76 -11.03
N GLN A 157 8.45 5.73 -11.93
CA GLN A 157 8.04 4.52 -12.67
C GLN A 157 9.24 3.83 -13.35
N ASP A 158 10.16 4.62 -13.92
CA ASP A 158 11.38 4.15 -14.57
C ASP A 158 12.33 3.34 -13.67
N ASN A 159 12.21 3.47 -12.34
CA ASN A 159 13.00 2.69 -11.38
C ASN A 159 12.44 1.27 -11.22
N TYR A 160 11.16 1.04 -11.57
CA TYR A 160 10.42 -0.19 -11.29
C TYR A 160 9.86 -0.86 -12.55
N ILE A 161 10.28 -0.41 -13.74
CA ILE A 161 10.06 -1.13 -15.00
C ILE A 161 11.25 -2.06 -15.31
N PHE A 162 11.06 -2.99 -16.25
CA PHE A 162 12.08 -3.94 -16.67
C PHE A 162 13.43 -3.26 -16.95
N ALA A 163 14.51 -3.87 -16.45
CA ALA A 163 15.89 -3.36 -16.45
C ALA A 163 16.18 -2.13 -15.57
N GLN A 164 15.21 -1.63 -14.78
CA GLN A 164 15.35 -0.53 -13.82
C GLN A 164 16.18 0.67 -14.37
N PRO A 165 15.86 1.18 -15.58
CA PRO A 165 16.67 2.20 -16.25
C PRO A 165 16.82 3.49 -15.43
N GLY A 166 15.83 3.81 -14.58
CA GLY A 166 15.90 4.94 -13.67
C GLY A 166 16.97 4.79 -12.58
N ILE A 167 17.11 3.60 -11.97
CA ILE A 167 18.16 3.31 -10.98
C ILE A 167 19.54 3.46 -11.63
N GLN A 168 19.73 2.88 -12.82
CA GLN A 168 20.99 2.99 -13.57
C GLN A 168 21.34 4.45 -13.92
N ARG A 169 20.34 5.29 -14.23
CA ARG A 169 20.55 6.73 -14.48
C ARG A 169 20.90 7.50 -13.21
N GLN A 170 20.37 7.11 -12.04
CA GLN A 170 20.70 7.75 -10.77
C GLN A 170 22.12 7.41 -10.34
N VAL A 171 22.52 6.13 -10.42
CA VAL A 171 23.89 5.68 -10.09
C VAL A 171 24.93 6.43 -10.94
N ARG A 172 24.74 6.51 -12.26
CA ARG A 172 25.65 7.26 -13.15
C ARG A 172 25.76 8.76 -12.85
N ARG A 173 24.77 9.35 -12.17
CA ARG A 173 24.76 10.78 -11.84
C ARG A 173 25.44 11.08 -10.51
N SER A 174 25.49 10.08 -9.63
CA SER A 174 26.17 10.16 -8.33
C SER A 174 27.68 9.82 -8.42
N GLU A 175 28.14 9.33 -9.57
CA GLU A 175 29.56 9.06 -9.88
C GLU A 175 30.31 10.29 -10.43
N ILE A 176 29.64 11.44 -10.53
CA ILE A 176 30.18 12.74 -10.96
C ILE A 176 30.22 13.68 -9.75
#